data_AF-A0A395T933-F1
#
_entry.id   AF-A0A395T933-F1
#
_cell.length_a   1.000
_cell.length_b   1.000
_cell.length_c   1.000
_cell.angle_alpha   90.00
_cell.angle_beta   90.00
_cell.angle_gamma   90.00
#
_symmetry.space_group_name_H-M   'P 1'
#
loop_
_entity.id
_entity.type
_entity.pdbx_description
1 polymer ?
#
loop_
_entity_poly.entity_id
_entity_poly.type
_entity_poly.pdbx_seq_one_letter_code
_entity_poly.pdbx_strand_id
1 'polypeptide(L)'
;MQFTSMLLFASAAFAAPSALKSRAAAPSIDDVLPPIVPINTRGGDRDLISKIITAPTQAERLKLLNQPGDFVFDFKGEHEAGEAVGKGGKSVSATALTMPALIGNGASMTVAFLGPCGMNTAHVHNRATELNIVVKGRLVTNFVTENGAKPIANTMDTFQMSVFPQGAIHQEFNPDCEESVFVAAFDNVDPGVNQVAQNFFSLNGDVLTATLGGVQTIDGKDIESFREHIPANIALGIDACLNKCGLKRNAKRSLSELLN
;
A
#
# COMPACT_ATOMS: atom_id res chain seq x y z
N MET A 1 -18.48 61.96 89.87
CA MET A 1 -18.26 62.66 88.60
C MET A 1 -18.13 61.62 87.49
N GLN A 2 -19.02 61.72 86.51
CA GLN A 2 -19.00 61.20 85.13
C GLN A 2 -18.46 59.78 84.84
N PHE A 3 -19.42 58.91 84.51
CA PHE A 3 -19.23 57.80 83.58
C PHE A 3 -18.93 58.35 82.18
N THR A 4 -17.83 57.92 81.56
CA THR A 4 -17.55 58.17 80.15
C THR A 4 -17.49 56.85 79.41
N SER A 5 -18.57 56.56 78.67
CA SER A 5 -18.68 55.45 77.73
C SER A 5 -17.79 55.72 76.53
N MET A 6 -16.87 54.81 76.22
CA MET A 6 -16.10 54.83 74.97
C MET A 6 -16.62 53.70 74.08
N LEU A 7 -17.36 54.07 73.02
CA LEU A 7 -17.73 53.18 71.93
C LEU A 7 -16.49 52.89 71.07
N LEU A 8 -16.12 51.62 70.94
CA LEU A 8 -15.16 51.15 69.94
C LEU A 8 -15.92 50.54 68.76
N PHE A 9 -15.85 51.21 67.62
CA PHE A 9 -16.37 50.75 66.34
C PHE A 9 -15.57 49.54 65.84
N ALA A 10 -16.23 48.41 65.62
CA ALA A 10 -15.67 47.27 64.91
C ALA A 10 -15.63 47.57 63.40
N SER A 11 -14.44 47.84 62.87
CA SER A 11 -14.21 47.93 61.42
C SER A 11 -14.11 46.52 60.84
N ALA A 12 -15.17 46.04 60.19
CA ALA A 12 -15.09 44.86 59.33
C ALA A 12 -14.31 45.20 58.06
N ALA A 13 -13.05 44.77 57.98
CA ALA A 13 -12.26 44.84 56.77
C ALA A 13 -12.82 43.83 55.76
N PHE A 14 -13.59 44.29 54.78
CA PHE A 14 -13.89 43.50 53.58
C PHE A 14 -12.59 43.36 52.78
N ALA A 15 -11.96 42.19 52.87
CA ALA A 15 -10.90 41.81 51.94
C ALA A 15 -11.51 41.74 50.53
N ALA A 16 -11.13 42.69 49.66
CA ALA A 16 -11.47 42.62 48.25
C ALA A 16 -10.93 41.30 47.67
N PRO A 17 -11.71 40.53 46.90
CA PRO A 17 -11.20 39.33 46.25
C PRO A 17 -10.06 39.76 45.32
N SER A 18 -8.85 39.29 45.62
CA SER A 18 -7.70 39.46 44.73
C SER A 18 -8.09 38.88 43.38
N ALA A 19 -8.11 39.72 42.34
CA ALA A 19 -8.31 39.26 40.98
C ALA A 19 -7.32 38.12 40.72
N LEU A 20 -7.83 36.90 40.52
CA LEU A 20 -7.05 35.77 40.05
C LEU A 20 -6.39 36.25 38.75
N LYS A 21 -5.07 36.49 38.78
CA LYS A 21 -4.30 36.68 37.56
C LYS A 21 -4.60 35.48 36.69
N SER A 22 -5.24 35.71 35.55
CA SER A 22 -5.47 34.71 34.51
C SER A 22 -4.15 33.96 34.34
N ARG A 23 -4.12 32.67 34.72
CA ARG A 23 -3.01 31.79 34.36
C ARG A 23 -2.96 31.86 32.84
N ALA A 24 -1.83 32.30 32.27
CA ALA A 24 -1.61 32.21 30.84
C ALA A 24 -1.99 30.79 30.40
N ALA A 25 -2.87 30.69 29.41
CA ALA A 25 -3.30 29.40 28.88
C ALA A 25 -2.03 28.61 28.52
N ALA A 26 -1.98 27.34 28.92
CA ALA A 26 -0.88 26.48 28.51
C ALA A 26 -0.82 26.48 26.97
N PRO A 27 0.39 26.47 26.37
CA PRO A 27 0.54 26.46 24.91
C PRO A 27 -0.24 25.28 24.30
N SER A 28 -0.89 25.52 23.16
CA SER A 28 -1.58 24.47 22.41
C SER A 28 -0.57 23.46 21.91
N ILE A 29 -1.02 22.21 21.71
CA ILE A 29 -0.19 21.21 21.02
C ILE A 29 0.19 21.71 19.61
N ASP A 30 -0.69 22.45 18.95
CA ASP A 30 -0.45 23.00 17.61
C ASP A 30 0.72 24.00 17.58
N ASP A 31 1.03 24.63 18.72
CA ASP A 31 2.14 25.59 18.82
C ASP A 31 3.52 24.91 18.86
N VAL A 32 3.57 23.61 19.14
CA VAL A 32 4.81 22.85 19.30
C VAL A 32 5.01 21.74 18.27
N LEU A 33 3.98 21.41 17.48
CA LEU A 33 4.11 20.44 16.40
C LEU A 33 4.94 21.00 15.25
N PRO A 34 5.75 20.16 14.55
CA PRO A 34 6.34 20.54 13.29
C PRO A 34 5.26 20.98 12.28
N PRO A 35 5.58 21.90 11.35
CA PRO A 35 4.62 22.30 10.34
C PRO A 35 4.25 21.11 9.44
N ILE A 36 2.98 21.06 9.03
CA ILE A 36 2.57 20.19 7.92
C ILE A 36 3.28 20.70 6.67
N VAL A 37 4.12 19.87 6.07
CA VAL A 37 4.90 20.24 4.90
C VAL A 37 4.21 19.78 3.61
N PRO A 38 4.33 20.54 2.50
CA PRO A 38 3.90 20.05 1.20
C PRO A 38 4.63 18.75 0.85
N ILE A 39 3.88 17.74 0.43
CA ILE A 39 4.44 16.48 -0.05
C ILE A 39 5.10 16.74 -1.40
N ASN A 40 6.40 16.45 -1.49
CA ASN A 40 7.17 16.58 -2.71
C ASN A 40 8.27 15.53 -2.71
N THR A 41 7.92 14.30 -3.04
CA THR A 41 8.89 13.20 -3.05
C THR A 41 9.98 13.40 -4.11
N ARG A 42 9.73 14.25 -5.12
CA ARG A 42 10.55 14.39 -6.33
C ARG A 42 10.76 13.06 -7.05
N GLY A 43 9.76 12.17 -6.96
CA GLY A 43 9.71 10.92 -7.70
C GLY A 43 9.84 11.15 -9.20
N GLY A 44 10.51 10.23 -9.90
CA GLY A 44 10.74 10.32 -11.34
C GLY A 44 11.89 11.25 -11.76
N ASP A 45 12.41 12.12 -10.89
CA ASP A 45 13.57 12.98 -11.18
C ASP A 45 14.85 12.13 -11.32
N ARG A 46 15.20 11.81 -12.57
CA ARG A 46 16.34 10.94 -12.91
C ARG A 46 17.67 11.56 -12.51
N ASP A 47 17.81 12.88 -12.58
CA ASP A 47 19.05 13.56 -12.23
C ASP A 47 19.27 13.53 -10.71
N LEU A 48 18.22 13.80 -9.93
CA LEU A 48 18.27 13.66 -8.48
C LEU A 48 18.55 12.21 -8.07
N ILE A 49 17.82 11.24 -8.62
CA ILE A 49 17.99 9.82 -8.33
C ILE A 49 19.43 9.38 -8.61
N SER A 50 19.99 9.75 -9.77
CA SER A 50 21.38 9.43 -10.14
C SER A 50 22.38 9.97 -9.13
N LYS A 51 22.20 11.22 -8.69
CA LYS A 51 23.05 11.84 -7.65
C LYS A 51 22.91 11.15 -6.29
N ILE A 52 21.72 10.72 -5.90
CA ILE A 52 21.49 10.02 -4.62
C ILE A 52 22.13 8.62 -4.65
N ILE A 53 21.99 7.89 -5.75
CA ILE A 53 22.59 6.56 -5.94
C ILE A 53 24.12 6.65 -5.86
N THR A 54 24.70 7.68 -6.48
CA THR A 54 26.16 7.88 -6.52
C THR A 54 26.74 8.55 -5.28
N ALA A 55 25.91 9.07 -4.37
CA ALA A 55 26.36 9.66 -3.11
C ALA A 55 26.90 8.57 -2.15
N PRO A 56 28.19 8.61 -1.77
CA PRO A 56 28.82 7.58 -0.93
C PRO A 56 28.30 7.55 0.51
N THR A 57 27.77 8.66 1.03
CA THR A 57 27.32 8.73 2.44
C THR A 57 25.87 9.17 2.57
N GLN A 58 25.21 8.76 3.65
CA GLN A 58 23.86 9.24 3.97
C GLN A 58 23.82 10.76 4.15
N ALA A 59 24.85 11.36 4.72
CA ALA A 59 24.94 12.81 4.89
C ALA A 59 24.91 13.55 3.54
N GLU A 60 25.54 13.00 2.50
CA GLU A 60 25.49 13.58 1.15
C GLU A 60 24.13 13.37 0.47
N ARG A 61 23.49 12.22 0.68
CA ARG A 61 22.10 12.03 0.24
C ARG A 61 21.15 13.05 0.87
N LEU A 62 21.31 13.35 2.15
CA LEU A 62 20.51 14.37 2.84
C LEU A 62 20.78 15.80 2.33
N LYS A 63 21.96 16.09 1.78
CA LYS A 63 22.19 17.38 1.09
C LYS A 63 21.40 17.49 -0.21
N LEU A 64 21.09 16.37 -0.86
CA LEU A 64 20.28 16.29 -2.07
C LEU A 64 18.77 16.22 -1.74
N LEU A 65 18.42 15.49 -0.68
CA LEU A 65 17.09 15.36 -0.06
C LEU A 65 16.89 16.46 0.99
N ASN A 66 16.90 17.71 0.53
CA ASN A 66 16.99 18.90 1.39
C ASN A 66 15.62 19.51 1.75
N GLN A 67 14.51 18.88 1.38
CA GLN A 67 13.16 19.33 1.72
C GLN A 67 12.51 18.31 2.65
N PRO A 68 11.86 18.73 3.76
CA PRO A 68 11.13 17.78 4.60
C PRO A 68 10.09 16.95 3.85
N GLY A 69 9.47 17.52 2.81
CA GLY A 69 8.50 16.85 1.93
C GLY A 69 9.06 15.69 1.11
N ASP A 70 10.39 15.56 0.98
CA ASP A 70 11.05 14.41 0.33
C ASP A 70 10.79 13.10 1.08
N PHE A 71 10.57 13.21 2.39
CA PHE A 71 10.45 12.10 3.32
C PHE A 71 9.00 11.74 3.65
N VAL A 72 8.04 12.34 2.94
CA VAL A 72 6.61 12.09 3.13
C VAL A 72 6.03 11.56 1.82
N PHE A 73 5.31 10.44 1.89
CA PHE A 73 4.62 9.83 0.76
C PHE A 73 3.14 9.64 1.11
N ASP A 74 2.25 10.05 0.22
CA ASP A 74 0.80 9.91 0.41
C ASP A 74 0.24 8.82 -0.51
N PHE A 75 -0.10 7.66 0.05
CA PHE A 75 -0.66 6.54 -0.69
C PHE A 75 -2.10 6.76 -1.22
N LYS A 76 -2.76 7.86 -0.84
CA LYS A 76 -4.09 8.22 -1.35
C LYS A 76 -4.04 9.26 -2.46
N GLY A 77 -2.88 9.89 -2.68
CA GLY A 77 -2.68 10.90 -3.70
C GLY A 77 -2.75 10.34 -5.12
N GLU A 78 -2.64 11.25 -6.08
CA GLU A 78 -2.43 10.90 -7.49
C GLU A 78 -0.93 10.75 -7.74
N HIS A 79 -0.55 9.68 -8.44
CA HIS A 79 0.85 9.41 -8.76
C HIS A 79 1.03 9.15 -10.25
N GLU A 80 2.01 9.81 -10.87
CA GLU A 80 2.37 9.56 -12.27
C GLU A 80 2.98 8.15 -12.49
N ALA A 81 3.58 7.57 -11.44
CA ALA A 81 4.20 6.25 -11.46
C ALA A 81 3.96 5.50 -10.15
N GLY A 82 4.07 4.16 -10.21
CA GLY A 82 3.90 3.29 -9.04
C GLY A 82 2.44 3.03 -8.66
N GLU A 83 1.48 3.46 -9.47
CA GLU A 83 0.07 3.12 -9.35
C GLU A 83 -0.30 2.01 -10.34
N ALA A 84 -1.06 1.01 -9.87
CA ALA A 84 -1.72 0.03 -10.72
C ALA A 84 -3.22 0.10 -10.45
N VAL A 85 -4.02 0.31 -11.50
CA VAL A 85 -5.48 0.43 -11.43
C VAL A 85 -6.11 -0.65 -12.29
N GLY A 86 -7.15 -1.29 -11.78
CA GLY A 86 -7.98 -2.17 -12.57
C GLY A 86 -9.36 -2.35 -11.96
N LYS A 87 -10.13 -3.29 -12.50
CA LYS A 87 -11.54 -3.47 -12.11
C LYS A 87 -11.72 -3.94 -10.66
N GLY A 88 -10.67 -4.48 -10.05
CA GLY A 88 -10.68 -4.92 -8.65
C GLY A 88 -10.31 -3.84 -7.63
N GLY A 89 -9.93 -2.64 -8.07
CA GLY A 89 -9.39 -1.59 -7.21
C GLY A 89 -8.05 -1.06 -7.69
N LYS A 90 -7.20 -0.63 -6.76
CA LYS A 90 -5.88 -0.07 -7.08
C LYS A 90 -4.80 -0.42 -6.06
N SER A 91 -3.54 -0.27 -6.44
CA SER A 91 -2.38 -0.32 -5.54
C SER A 91 -1.44 0.83 -5.81
N VAL A 92 -0.86 1.41 -4.76
CA VAL A 92 0.08 2.53 -4.84
C VAL A 92 1.38 2.17 -4.15
N SER A 93 2.52 2.37 -4.81
CA SER A 93 3.83 1.92 -4.36
C SER A 93 4.82 3.08 -4.15
N ALA A 94 5.38 3.15 -2.95
CA ALA A 94 6.56 3.95 -2.61
C ALA A 94 7.82 3.10 -2.82
N THR A 95 8.62 3.44 -3.84
CA THR A 95 9.84 2.74 -4.27
C THR A 95 10.97 3.73 -4.48
N ALA A 96 12.19 3.28 -4.80
CA ALA A 96 13.29 4.16 -5.18
C ALA A 96 12.94 5.13 -6.34
N LEU A 97 11.99 4.78 -7.21
CA LEU A 97 11.54 5.64 -8.30
C LEU A 97 10.55 6.71 -7.84
N THR A 98 9.56 6.32 -7.04
CA THR A 98 8.44 7.20 -6.63
C THR A 98 8.72 7.99 -5.37
N MET A 99 9.64 7.50 -4.55
CA MET A 99 10.15 8.14 -3.33
C MET A 99 11.68 7.95 -3.24
N PRO A 100 12.48 8.76 -3.95
CA PRO A 100 13.95 8.72 -3.92
C PRO A 100 14.58 8.72 -2.53
N ALA A 101 13.88 9.25 -1.52
CA ALA A 101 14.30 9.17 -0.12
C ALA A 101 14.48 7.73 0.41
N LEU A 102 13.90 6.72 -0.24
CA LEU A 102 14.12 5.31 0.10
C LEU A 102 15.49 4.79 -0.32
N ILE A 103 16.17 5.42 -1.28
CA ILE A 103 17.48 4.97 -1.77
C ILE A 103 18.51 4.96 -0.63
N GLY A 104 19.08 3.78 -0.39
CA GLY A 104 20.04 3.55 0.70
C GLY A 104 19.41 3.11 2.03
N ASN A 105 18.08 3.02 2.14
CA ASN A 105 17.38 2.55 3.34
C ASN A 105 16.91 1.09 3.27
N GLY A 106 16.98 0.46 2.09
CA GLY A 106 16.74 -0.98 1.94
C GLY A 106 15.28 -1.42 2.13
N ALA A 107 14.31 -0.52 1.97
CA ALA A 107 12.90 -0.87 2.09
C ALA A 107 12.01 -0.10 1.11
N SER A 108 10.88 -0.72 0.76
CA SER A 108 9.80 -0.09 0.00
C SER A 108 8.45 -0.52 0.55
N MET A 109 7.38 0.11 0.09
CA MET A 109 6.04 -0.20 0.58
C MET A 109 5.01 -0.02 -0.53
N THR A 110 3.99 -0.88 -0.52
CA THR A 110 2.80 -0.76 -1.34
C THR A 110 1.56 -0.81 -0.47
N VAL A 111 0.59 0.04 -0.75
CA VAL A 111 -0.75 -0.04 -0.16
C VAL A 111 -1.74 -0.39 -1.25
N ALA A 112 -2.51 -1.45 -1.04
CA ALA A 112 -3.54 -1.89 -1.98
C ALA A 112 -4.93 -1.66 -1.39
N PHE A 113 -5.79 -1.08 -2.23
CA PHE A 113 -7.19 -0.77 -1.97
C PHE A 113 -8.03 -1.65 -2.88
N LEU A 114 -8.41 -2.82 -2.38
CA LEU A 114 -9.21 -3.79 -3.13
C LEU A 114 -10.69 -3.49 -2.90
N GLY A 115 -11.39 -3.16 -3.98
CA GLY A 115 -12.84 -3.03 -3.97
C GLY A 115 -13.53 -4.38 -3.69
N PRO A 116 -14.87 -4.39 -3.68
CA PRO A 116 -15.66 -5.61 -3.52
C PRO A 116 -15.21 -6.71 -4.49
N CYS A 117 -14.89 -7.89 -3.96
CA CYS A 117 -14.34 -9.00 -4.73
C CYS A 117 -13.07 -8.67 -5.53
N GLY A 118 -12.30 -7.64 -5.18
CA GLY A 118 -11.05 -7.29 -5.83
C GLY A 118 -9.95 -8.34 -5.59
N MET A 119 -9.05 -8.50 -6.55
CA MET A 119 -7.95 -9.46 -6.48
C MET A 119 -6.68 -8.83 -7.05
N ASN A 120 -5.60 -8.90 -6.30
CA ASN A 120 -4.27 -8.74 -6.85
C ASN A 120 -3.86 -10.10 -7.43
N THR A 121 -3.76 -10.17 -8.76
CA THR A 121 -3.58 -11.43 -9.49
C THR A 121 -2.25 -12.09 -9.13
N ALA A 122 -2.14 -13.41 -9.38
CA ALA A 122 -0.91 -14.16 -9.08
C ALA A 122 0.36 -13.49 -9.65
N HIS A 123 1.30 -13.21 -8.77
CA HIS A 123 2.53 -12.48 -9.08
C HIS A 123 3.70 -12.92 -8.18
N VAL A 124 4.88 -12.39 -8.48
CA VAL A 124 6.10 -12.63 -7.71
C VAL A 124 6.94 -11.36 -7.60
N HIS A 125 7.57 -11.19 -6.44
CA HIS A 125 8.60 -10.17 -6.20
C HIS A 125 9.99 -10.79 -6.39
N ASN A 126 10.69 -10.37 -7.44
CA ASN A 126 11.96 -10.99 -7.85
C ASN A 126 13.13 -10.62 -6.93
N ARG A 127 13.03 -9.48 -6.22
CA ARG A 127 14.14 -8.85 -5.48
C ARG A 127 13.82 -8.57 -4.00
N ALA A 128 12.65 -8.98 -3.52
CA ALA A 128 12.24 -8.75 -2.13
C ALA A 128 11.36 -9.86 -1.57
N THR A 129 11.45 -10.05 -0.27
CA THR A 129 10.43 -10.68 0.57
C THR A 129 9.32 -9.66 0.84
N GLU A 130 8.08 -10.13 0.90
CA GLU A 130 6.92 -9.30 1.28
C GLU A 130 6.40 -9.66 2.66
N LEU A 131 6.18 -8.63 3.49
CA LEU A 131 5.38 -8.69 4.70
C LEU A 131 4.04 -7.99 4.43
N ASN A 132 2.97 -8.77 4.37
CA ASN A 132 1.64 -8.28 3.99
C ASN A 132 0.73 -8.27 5.22
N ILE A 133 0.25 -7.09 5.63
CA ILE A 133 -0.68 -6.91 6.76
C ILE A 133 -2.00 -6.32 6.27
N VAL A 134 -3.12 -6.88 6.74
CA VAL A 134 -4.46 -6.33 6.49
C VAL A 134 -4.73 -5.18 7.45
N VAL A 135 -5.15 -4.02 6.96
CA VAL A 135 -5.48 -2.84 7.78
C VAL A 135 -6.96 -2.46 7.72
N LYS A 136 -7.72 -3.05 6.80
CA LYS A 136 -9.18 -2.95 6.73
C LYS A 136 -9.76 -4.20 6.06
N GLY A 137 -10.83 -4.75 6.61
CA GLY A 137 -11.54 -5.89 6.01
C GLY A 137 -10.82 -7.23 6.21
N ARG A 138 -10.98 -8.13 5.24
CA ARG A 138 -10.34 -9.45 5.20
C ARG A 138 -9.62 -9.67 3.88
N LEU A 139 -8.66 -10.59 3.89
CA LEU A 139 -7.86 -10.92 2.71
C LEU A 139 -7.60 -12.42 2.64
N VAL A 140 -7.95 -13.03 1.52
CA VAL A 140 -7.56 -14.40 1.21
C VAL A 140 -6.23 -14.37 0.51
N THR A 141 -5.24 -15.05 1.07
CA THR A 141 -3.93 -15.22 0.46
C THR A 141 -3.74 -16.67 0.01
N ASN A 142 -3.02 -16.86 -1.08
CA ASN A 142 -2.64 -18.18 -1.58
C ASN A 142 -1.29 -18.07 -2.25
N PHE A 143 -0.33 -18.91 -1.84
CA PHE A 143 1.02 -18.83 -2.37
C PHE A 143 1.73 -20.18 -2.45
N VAL A 144 2.69 -20.26 -3.36
CA VAL A 144 3.61 -21.38 -3.54
C VAL A 144 5.03 -20.85 -3.53
N THR A 145 5.90 -21.49 -2.77
CA THR A 145 7.30 -21.05 -2.63
C THR A 145 8.17 -21.63 -3.73
N GLU A 146 8.17 -22.95 -3.89
CA GLU A 146 9.02 -23.66 -4.84
C GLU A 146 8.46 -25.06 -5.20
N ASN A 147 9.08 -25.71 -6.18
CA ASN A 147 8.67 -27.03 -6.65
C ASN A 147 8.70 -28.08 -5.52
N GLY A 148 7.63 -28.87 -5.41
CA GLY A 148 7.49 -29.91 -4.39
C GLY A 148 6.97 -29.39 -3.04
N ALA A 149 6.92 -28.08 -2.82
CA ALA A 149 6.23 -27.50 -1.67
C ALA A 149 4.70 -27.53 -1.89
N LYS A 150 3.95 -27.72 -0.80
CA LYS A 150 2.48 -27.63 -0.84
C LYS A 150 2.07 -26.15 -0.89
N PRO A 151 1.04 -25.79 -1.69
CA PRO A 151 0.44 -24.47 -1.62
C PRO A 151 -0.07 -24.14 -0.22
N ILE A 152 0.10 -22.88 0.18
CA ILE A 152 -0.35 -22.35 1.47
C ILE A 152 -1.46 -21.34 1.18
N ALA A 153 -2.60 -21.50 1.84
CA ALA A 153 -3.74 -20.60 1.73
C ALA A 153 -4.25 -20.18 3.10
N ASN A 154 -4.52 -18.88 3.27
CA ASN A 154 -5.01 -18.30 4.52
C ASN A 154 -6.19 -17.36 4.24
N THR A 155 -7.09 -17.24 5.20
CA THR A 155 -7.98 -16.07 5.29
C THR A 155 -7.50 -15.23 6.46
N MET A 156 -7.07 -14.01 6.16
CA MET A 156 -6.53 -13.06 7.11
C MET A 156 -7.57 -12.02 7.49
N ASP A 157 -7.69 -11.77 8.78
CA ASP A 157 -8.49 -10.68 9.34
C ASP A 157 -7.63 -9.42 9.55
N THR A 158 -8.30 -8.30 9.84
CA THR A 158 -7.63 -7.03 10.11
C THR A 158 -6.57 -7.17 11.22
N PHE A 159 -5.40 -6.59 10.97
CA PHE A 159 -4.16 -6.65 11.77
C PHE A 159 -3.47 -8.01 11.84
N GLN A 160 -3.85 -8.96 10.99
CA GLN A 160 -3.06 -10.17 10.76
C GLN A 160 -2.07 -9.96 9.61
N MET A 161 -0.91 -10.62 9.69
CA MET A 161 0.17 -10.54 8.71
C MET A 161 0.51 -11.92 8.14
N SER A 162 0.83 -11.96 6.85
CA SER A 162 1.45 -13.10 6.17
C SER A 162 2.82 -12.69 5.63
N VAL A 163 3.71 -13.67 5.47
CA VAL A 163 5.00 -13.51 4.81
C VAL A 163 4.96 -14.22 3.47
N PHE A 164 5.40 -13.54 2.41
CA PHE A 164 5.66 -14.14 1.12
C PHE A 164 7.17 -14.10 0.87
N PRO A 165 7.85 -15.27 0.93
CA PRO A 165 9.29 -15.32 0.66
C PRO A 165 9.62 -14.76 -0.72
N GLN A 166 10.79 -14.13 -0.85
CA GLN A 166 11.29 -13.67 -2.15
C GLN A 166 11.21 -14.78 -3.20
N GLY A 167 10.64 -14.46 -4.37
CA GLY A 167 10.48 -15.44 -5.45
C GLY A 167 9.24 -16.34 -5.34
N ALA A 168 8.48 -16.29 -4.24
CA ALA A 168 7.24 -17.05 -4.12
C ALA A 168 6.15 -16.47 -5.03
N ILE A 169 5.43 -17.33 -5.74
CA ILE A 169 4.23 -16.92 -6.47
C ILE A 169 3.10 -16.81 -5.45
N HIS A 170 2.47 -15.64 -5.36
CA HIS A 170 1.41 -15.34 -4.39
C HIS A 170 0.30 -14.48 -5.01
N GLN A 171 -0.84 -14.43 -4.32
CA GLN A 171 -1.99 -13.59 -4.68
C GLN A 171 -2.73 -13.15 -3.42
N GLU A 172 -3.49 -12.07 -3.56
CA GLU A 172 -4.39 -11.56 -2.55
C GLU A 172 -5.78 -11.33 -3.15
N PHE A 173 -6.81 -11.73 -2.40
CA PHE A 173 -8.20 -11.64 -2.84
C PHE A 173 -9.10 -11.14 -1.71
N ASN A 174 -9.90 -10.11 -1.97
CA ASN A 174 -10.93 -9.63 -1.07
C ASN A 174 -12.18 -10.54 -1.19
N PRO A 175 -12.55 -11.33 -0.16
CA PRO A 175 -13.68 -12.25 -0.24
C PRO A 175 -15.05 -11.59 0.06
N ASP A 176 -15.06 -10.27 0.27
CA ASP A 176 -16.21 -9.54 0.78
C ASP A 176 -16.73 -8.47 -0.19
N CYS A 177 -17.93 -7.97 0.13
CA CYS A 177 -18.66 -7.00 -0.68
C CYS A 177 -18.33 -5.55 -0.33
N GLU A 178 -17.42 -5.34 0.61
CA GLU A 178 -16.90 -4.06 1.05
C GLU A 178 -15.41 -3.98 0.72
N GLU A 179 -14.84 -2.78 0.75
CA GLU A 179 -13.42 -2.56 0.51
C GLU A 179 -12.53 -3.27 1.55
N SER A 180 -11.46 -3.90 1.06
CA SER A 180 -10.34 -4.42 1.85
C SER A 180 -9.07 -3.63 1.54
N VAL A 181 -8.28 -3.33 2.57
CA VAL A 181 -7.02 -2.59 2.44
C VAL A 181 -5.91 -3.37 3.12
N PHE A 182 -4.81 -3.57 2.40
CA PHE A 182 -3.60 -4.17 2.94
C PHE A 182 -2.36 -3.34 2.65
N VAL A 183 -1.33 -3.53 3.47
CA VAL A 183 -0.02 -2.91 3.34
C VAL A 183 1.02 -4.00 3.15
N ALA A 184 1.80 -3.88 2.08
CA ALA A 184 2.92 -4.74 1.75
C ALA A 184 4.22 -3.98 2.00
N ALA A 185 5.05 -4.47 2.91
CA ALA A 185 6.39 -3.95 3.16
C ALA A 185 7.43 -4.89 2.56
N PHE A 186 8.47 -4.31 1.97
CA PHE A 186 9.51 -5.05 1.25
C PHE A 186 10.89 -4.72 1.81
N ASP A 187 11.79 -5.71 1.81
CA ASP A 187 13.21 -5.59 2.20
C ASP A 187 14.12 -5.13 1.04
N ASN A 188 13.54 -4.46 0.04
CA ASN A 188 14.26 -3.85 -1.07
C ASN A 188 13.54 -2.56 -1.49
N VAL A 189 14.30 -1.55 -1.92
CA VAL A 189 13.75 -0.29 -2.45
C VAL A 189 13.14 -0.45 -3.86
N ASP A 190 13.46 -1.54 -4.53
CA ASP A 190 12.92 -1.99 -5.81
C ASP A 190 12.60 -3.49 -5.72
N PRO A 191 11.42 -3.88 -5.21
CA PRO A 191 11.06 -5.28 -5.03
C PRO A 191 10.93 -6.03 -6.36
N GLY A 192 10.64 -5.31 -7.44
CA GLY A 192 10.23 -5.87 -8.72
C GLY A 192 8.87 -6.56 -8.63
N VAL A 193 8.14 -6.61 -9.73
CA VAL A 193 6.89 -7.37 -9.78
C VAL A 193 6.78 -8.05 -11.13
N ASN A 194 6.49 -9.35 -11.11
CA ASN A 194 6.24 -10.13 -12.30
C ASN A 194 4.88 -10.79 -12.15
N GLN A 195 3.91 -10.34 -12.96
CA GLN A 195 2.61 -11.00 -13.02
C GLN A 195 2.76 -12.32 -13.78
N VAL A 196 2.41 -13.42 -13.12
CA VAL A 196 2.73 -14.76 -13.61
C VAL A 196 2.07 -15.04 -14.95
N ALA A 197 0.76 -14.79 -15.06
CA ALA A 197 0.03 -15.09 -16.29
C ALA A 197 0.51 -14.21 -17.45
N GLN A 198 0.54 -12.89 -17.27
CA GLN A 198 0.90 -11.93 -18.30
C GLN A 198 2.28 -12.27 -18.87
N ASN A 199 3.29 -12.43 -18.00
CA ASN A 199 4.66 -12.69 -18.46
C ASN A 199 4.86 -14.11 -19.01
N PHE A 200 4.20 -15.12 -18.44
CA PHE A 200 4.26 -16.49 -18.96
C PHE A 200 3.69 -16.58 -20.38
N PHE A 201 2.53 -15.95 -20.61
CA PHE A 201 1.91 -15.95 -21.94
C PHE A 201 2.61 -14.99 -22.92
N SER A 202 3.40 -14.01 -22.46
CA SER A 202 4.24 -13.17 -23.32
C SER A 202 5.47 -13.88 -23.89
N LEU A 203 5.79 -15.09 -23.45
CA LEU A 203 6.89 -15.88 -24.01
C LEU A 203 6.65 -16.25 -25.48
N ASN A 204 7.73 -16.62 -26.17
CA ASN A 204 7.67 -17.12 -27.55
C ASN A 204 6.65 -18.26 -27.67
N GLY A 205 5.84 -18.22 -28.74
CA GLY A 205 4.74 -19.17 -28.95
C GLY A 205 5.18 -20.63 -28.96
N ASP A 206 6.28 -20.97 -29.65
CA ASP A 206 6.77 -22.34 -29.72
C ASP A 206 7.28 -22.83 -28.36
N VAL A 207 8.00 -21.96 -27.63
CA VAL A 207 8.45 -22.26 -26.25
C VAL A 207 7.26 -22.49 -25.33
N LEU A 208 6.23 -21.66 -25.43
CA LEU A 208 5.03 -21.76 -24.62
C LEU A 208 4.24 -23.04 -24.93
N THR A 209 4.04 -23.37 -26.21
CA THR A 209 3.42 -24.63 -26.66
C THR A 209 4.16 -25.84 -26.10
N ALA A 210 5.50 -25.85 -26.20
CA ALA A 210 6.31 -26.93 -25.62
C ALA A 210 6.15 -27.00 -24.09
N THR A 211 6.12 -25.85 -23.41
CA THR A 211 5.98 -25.74 -21.95
C THR A 211 4.60 -26.22 -21.48
N LEU A 212 3.55 -25.99 -22.26
CA LEU A 212 2.20 -26.47 -22.00
C LEU A 212 2.00 -27.95 -22.34
N GLY A 213 3.05 -28.66 -22.76
CA GLY A 213 3.01 -30.11 -23.04
C GLY A 213 2.64 -30.47 -24.47
N GLY A 214 2.73 -29.52 -25.42
CA GLY A 214 2.48 -29.78 -26.84
C GLY A 214 1.04 -30.15 -27.17
N VAL A 215 0.08 -29.72 -26.34
CA VAL A 215 -1.34 -30.05 -26.49
C VAL A 215 -1.88 -29.44 -27.78
N GLN A 216 -2.40 -30.28 -28.69
CA GLN A 216 -2.88 -29.86 -30.02
C GLN A 216 -4.14 -28.97 -29.99
N THR A 217 -4.86 -28.90 -28.86
CA THR A 217 -6.06 -28.06 -28.67
C THR A 217 -5.75 -26.64 -28.18
N ILE A 218 -4.48 -26.30 -27.97
CA ILE A 218 -4.04 -24.94 -27.69
C ILE A 218 -2.91 -24.67 -28.69
N ASP A 219 -3.27 -24.26 -29.90
CA ASP A 219 -2.29 -23.89 -30.91
C ASP A 219 -1.79 -22.45 -30.71
N GLY A 220 -0.85 -22.00 -31.55
CA GLY A 220 -0.30 -20.64 -31.45
C GLY A 220 -1.37 -19.53 -31.50
N LYS A 221 -2.49 -19.74 -32.23
CA LYS A 221 -3.59 -18.79 -32.33
C LYS A 221 -4.44 -18.77 -31.07
N ASP A 222 -4.64 -19.93 -30.43
CA ASP A 222 -5.35 -20.01 -29.15
C ASP A 222 -4.58 -19.27 -28.06
N ILE A 223 -3.24 -19.42 -28.05
CA ILE A 223 -2.34 -18.68 -27.16
C ILE A 223 -2.45 -17.16 -27.41
N GLU A 224 -2.41 -16.74 -28.68
CA GLU A 224 -2.58 -15.33 -29.04
C GLU A 224 -3.93 -14.79 -28.58
N SER A 225 -5.00 -15.56 -28.73
CA SER A 225 -6.33 -15.18 -28.23
C SER A 225 -6.36 -15.05 -26.70
N PHE A 226 -5.67 -15.95 -25.98
CA PHE A 226 -5.66 -15.96 -24.52
C PHE A 226 -4.99 -14.70 -23.96
N ARG A 227 -3.92 -14.20 -24.62
CA ARG A 227 -3.22 -12.97 -24.21
C ARG A 227 -4.16 -11.77 -24.06
N GLU A 228 -5.14 -11.61 -24.96
CA GLU A 228 -6.11 -10.50 -24.91
C GLU A 228 -7.11 -10.58 -23.76
N HIS A 229 -7.17 -11.73 -23.08
CA HIS A 229 -8.11 -12.03 -22.01
C HIS A 229 -7.46 -12.04 -20.62
N ILE A 230 -6.13 -12.00 -20.55
CA ILE A 230 -5.42 -11.90 -19.26
C ILE A 230 -5.76 -10.54 -18.63
N PRO A 231 -6.32 -10.51 -17.41
CA PRO A 231 -6.73 -9.27 -16.78
C PRO A 231 -5.52 -8.40 -16.39
N ALA A 232 -5.78 -7.15 -16.02
CA ALA A 232 -4.79 -6.31 -15.36
C ALA A 232 -4.41 -6.87 -13.97
N ASN A 233 -3.36 -6.31 -13.37
CA ASN A 233 -2.79 -6.76 -12.10
C ASN A 233 -3.82 -6.74 -10.95
N ILE A 234 -4.67 -5.70 -10.92
CA ILE A 234 -5.78 -5.61 -9.98
C ILE A 234 -7.09 -5.93 -10.73
N ALA A 235 -7.60 -7.13 -10.53
CA ALA A 235 -8.73 -7.69 -11.27
C ALA A 235 -9.94 -7.95 -10.38
N LEU A 236 -11.10 -8.21 -11.01
CA LEU A 236 -12.20 -8.85 -10.28
C LEU A 236 -11.80 -10.30 -9.97
N GLY A 237 -12.03 -10.69 -8.72
CA GLY A 237 -11.73 -12.00 -8.15
C GLY A 237 -12.69 -13.08 -8.63
N ILE A 238 -13.00 -14.05 -7.77
CA ILE A 238 -13.69 -15.28 -8.19
C ILE A 238 -15.21 -15.11 -8.32
N ASP A 239 -15.83 -15.90 -9.21
CA ASP A 239 -17.27 -15.79 -9.53
C ASP A 239 -18.17 -16.04 -8.32
N ALA A 240 -17.78 -16.91 -7.38
CA ALA A 240 -18.54 -17.12 -6.15
C ALA A 240 -18.71 -15.84 -5.33
N CYS A 241 -17.68 -14.99 -5.27
CA CYS A 241 -17.77 -13.69 -4.60
C CYS A 241 -18.59 -12.71 -5.42
N LEU A 242 -18.37 -12.64 -6.74
CA LEU A 242 -19.14 -11.76 -7.60
C LEU A 242 -20.65 -12.04 -7.47
N ASN A 243 -21.03 -13.32 -7.48
CA ASN A 243 -22.42 -13.73 -7.26
C ASN A 243 -22.93 -13.34 -5.87
N LYS A 244 -22.14 -13.58 -4.81
CA LYS A 244 -22.46 -13.16 -3.43
C LYS A 244 -22.72 -11.65 -3.34
N CYS A 245 -21.94 -10.84 -4.05
CA CYS A 245 -21.98 -9.38 -3.99
C CYS A 245 -22.82 -8.73 -5.09
N GLY A 246 -23.52 -9.51 -5.93
CA GLY A 246 -24.33 -8.99 -7.02
C GLY A 246 -23.53 -8.28 -8.14
N LEU A 247 -22.24 -8.60 -8.26
CA LEU A 247 -21.33 -8.01 -9.25
C LEU A 247 -21.32 -8.84 -10.53
N LYS A 248 -21.22 -8.17 -11.68
CA LYS A 248 -21.10 -8.83 -12.98
C LYS A 248 -19.66 -8.73 -13.50
N ARG A 249 -19.10 -9.87 -13.90
CA ARG A 249 -17.88 -9.87 -14.73
C ARG A 249 -18.28 -9.32 -16.10
N ASN A 250 -17.73 -8.17 -16.49
CA ASN A 250 -17.91 -7.69 -17.86
C ASN A 250 -17.26 -8.71 -18.80
N ALA A 251 -18.08 -9.58 -19.39
CA ALA A 251 -17.66 -10.73 -20.16
C ALA A 251 -16.87 -10.29 -21.39
N LYS A 252 -15.58 -10.64 -21.44
CA LYS A 252 -14.97 -11.06 -22.71
C LYS A 252 -14.97 -12.59 -22.65
N ARG A 253 -16.04 -13.19 -23.21
CA ARG A 253 -16.35 -14.61 -23.49
C ARG A 253 -15.92 -15.71 -22.50
N SER A 254 -16.74 -16.75 -22.40
CA SER A 254 -16.44 -17.89 -21.51
C SER A 254 -15.25 -18.71 -22.03
N LEU A 255 -14.46 -19.31 -21.14
CA LEU A 255 -13.35 -20.20 -21.52
C LEU A 255 -13.84 -21.40 -22.38
N SER A 256 -15.09 -21.82 -22.18
CA SER A 256 -15.76 -22.85 -23.00
C SER A 256 -16.03 -22.44 -24.44
N GLU A 257 -16.02 -21.14 -24.75
CA GLU A 257 -16.11 -20.64 -26.14
C GLU A 257 -14.73 -20.56 -26.83
N LEU A 258 -13.63 -20.67 -26.08
CA LEU A 258 -12.27 -20.67 -26.62
C LEU A 258 -11.72 -22.09 -26.84
N LEU A 259 -12.35 -23.10 -26.23
CA LEU A 259 -11.91 -24.49 -26.26
C LEU A 259 -12.80 -25.40 -27.15
N ASN A 260 -13.67 -24.81 -27.96
CA ASN A 260 -14.54 -25.50 -28.93
C ASN A 260 -14.30 -25.00 -30.36
#